data_AF-A0A8T7EMR8-F1
#
_entry.id   AF-A0A8T7EMR8-F1
#
_cell.length_a   1.000
_cell.length_b   1.000
_cell.length_c   1.000
_cell.angle_alpha   90.00
_cell.angle_beta   90.00
_cell.angle_gamma   90.00
#
_symmetry.space_group_name_H-M   'P 1'
#
loop_
_entity.id
_entity.type
_entity.pdbx_description
1 polymer ?
#
loop_
_entity_poly.entity_id
_entity_poly.type
_entity_poly.pdbx_seq_one_letter_code
_entity_poly.pdbx_strand_id
1 'polypeptide(L)'
;MPIIDDILNGLQIQIDTLWYNLLFSLAGLGWSLQRAFLMMGYTIELMNQWLVENAFTPLIAQTNASLQVAVSMAFIVALLVLGVTYLLAAFARMRIVEPKNAIAWYLAGALFFALGPSLYQGMSDFRRTLSSAFYASSLSGLSGATGSAFDSLDSVDSSDMGILTLCDNFGSYMPDWNYTLDGLDVALAYLRADGIDLMGYPSTPRDPLCQPHTPDPGTGLWTAGSVPWEWRRPGSFFANDRDPVFFSIMTPLERADSIAMASAAQGRLLTAWPLILFGLTEQLVYLLLTIAQGLTFISFGVAILFAFFKKTEVIARSIIDLWIGFGRANHRHRANSGAGRDLLPCWDGQR
;
A
#
# COMPACT_ATOMS: atom_id res chain seq x y z
N MET A 1 26.83 24.20 -51.34
CA MET A 1 26.29 25.56 -51.57
C MET A 1 26.06 26.12 -50.19
N PRO A 2 27.01 26.88 -49.62
CA PRO A 2 27.10 27.07 -48.16
C PRO A 2 25.86 27.71 -47.53
N ILE A 3 25.17 28.60 -48.26
CA ILE A 3 23.96 29.27 -47.79
C ILE A 3 22.76 28.32 -47.64
N ILE A 4 22.63 27.33 -48.53
CA ILE A 4 21.51 26.36 -48.47
C ILE A 4 21.74 25.40 -47.30
N ASP A 5 22.99 24.97 -47.11
CA ASP A 5 23.39 24.06 -46.03
C ASP A 5 23.20 24.73 -44.64
N ASP A 6 23.50 26.03 -44.52
CA ASP A 6 23.25 26.82 -43.29
C ASP A 6 21.75 27.03 -43.00
N ILE A 7 20.93 27.29 -44.02
CA ILE A 7 19.47 27.45 -43.87
C ILE A 7 18.83 26.13 -43.44
N LEU A 8 19.24 25.00 -44.04
CA LEU A 8 18.72 23.68 -43.69
C LEU A 8 19.11 23.26 -42.27
N ASN A 9 20.34 23.53 -41.84
CA ASN A 9 20.79 23.24 -40.47
C ASN A 9 20.06 24.14 -39.44
N GLY A 10 19.89 25.43 -39.75
CA GLY A 10 19.10 26.34 -38.91
C GLY A 10 17.64 25.91 -38.76
N LEU A 11 17.01 25.47 -39.85
CA LEU A 11 15.65 24.93 -39.83
C LEU A 11 15.57 23.63 -39.01
N GLN A 12 16.54 22.72 -39.18
CA GLN A 12 16.59 21.48 -38.42
C GLN A 12 16.70 21.74 -36.91
N ILE A 13 17.57 22.66 -36.47
CA ILE A 13 17.70 23.04 -35.07
C ILE A 13 16.38 23.57 -34.49
N GLN A 14 15.63 24.35 -35.28
CA GLN A 14 14.31 24.85 -34.85
C GLN A 14 13.27 23.73 -34.73
N ILE A 15 13.28 22.77 -35.66
CA ILE A 15 12.38 21.60 -35.60
C ILE A 15 12.74 20.72 -34.41
N ASP A 16 14.02 20.42 -34.20
CA ASP A 16 14.54 19.63 -33.08
C ASP A 16 14.14 20.30 -31.74
N THR A 17 14.29 21.63 -31.65
CA THR A 17 13.89 22.43 -30.48
C THR A 17 12.39 22.37 -30.23
N LEU A 18 11.57 22.51 -31.28
CA LEU A 18 10.12 22.41 -31.17
C LEU A 18 9.71 21.02 -30.67
N TRP A 19 10.32 19.98 -31.22
CA TRP A 19 10.04 18.59 -30.87
C TRP A 19 10.42 18.27 -29.43
N TYR A 20 11.62 18.68 -28.99
CA TYR A 20 12.03 18.51 -27.59
C TYR A 20 11.08 19.23 -26.63
N ASN A 21 10.71 20.48 -26.91
CA ASN A 21 9.79 21.24 -26.06
C ASN A 21 8.39 20.61 -26.01
N LEU A 22 7.91 20.04 -27.11
CA LEU A 22 6.66 19.29 -27.14
C LEU A 22 6.74 18.06 -26.24
N LEU A 23 7.81 17.27 -26.34
CA LEU A 23 8.05 16.10 -25.49
C LEU A 23 8.15 16.49 -24.01
N PHE A 24 8.88 17.56 -23.69
CA PHE A 24 9.01 18.06 -22.32
C PHE A 24 7.67 18.51 -21.74
N SER A 25 6.88 19.25 -22.51
CA SER A 25 5.53 19.69 -22.10
C SER A 25 4.59 18.50 -21.89
N LEU A 26 4.60 17.52 -22.80
CA LEU A 26 3.80 16.30 -22.68
C LEU A 26 4.22 15.47 -21.47
N ALA A 27 5.53 15.33 -21.24
CA ALA A 27 6.06 14.67 -20.07
C ALA A 27 5.60 15.36 -18.78
N GLY A 28 5.60 16.69 -18.77
CA GLY A 28 5.14 17.45 -17.61
C GLY A 28 3.64 17.28 -17.34
N LEU A 29 2.82 17.20 -18.38
CA LEU A 29 1.40 16.87 -18.24
C LEU A 29 1.21 15.45 -17.69
N GLY A 30 1.92 14.46 -18.25
CA GLY A 30 1.85 13.07 -17.80
C GLY A 30 2.29 12.90 -16.36
N TRP A 31 3.42 13.51 -15.98
CA TRP A 31 3.91 13.54 -14.61
C TRP A 31 2.94 14.22 -13.65
N SER A 32 2.36 15.37 -14.03
CA SER A 32 1.41 16.08 -13.16
C SER A 32 0.20 15.24 -12.81
N LEU A 33 -0.29 14.46 -13.78
CA LEU A 33 -1.41 13.54 -13.59
C LEU A 33 -0.99 12.36 -12.69
N GLN A 34 0.17 11.75 -12.93
CA GLN A 34 0.67 10.65 -12.11
C GLN A 34 0.97 11.05 -10.68
N ARG A 35 1.58 12.23 -10.49
CA ARG A 35 1.79 12.86 -9.20
C ARG A 35 0.48 13.01 -8.44
N ALA A 36 -0.62 13.39 -9.09
CA ALA A 36 -1.93 13.48 -8.44
C ALA A 36 -2.43 12.12 -7.92
N PHE A 37 -2.25 11.04 -8.68
CA PHE A 37 -2.61 9.68 -8.24
C PHE A 37 -1.71 9.16 -7.13
N LEU A 38 -0.41 9.42 -7.19
CA LEU A 38 0.53 9.05 -6.13
C LEU A 38 0.23 9.83 -4.83
N MET A 39 -0.05 11.13 -4.92
CA MET A 39 -0.48 11.94 -3.78
C MET A 39 -1.81 11.46 -3.19
N MET A 40 -2.72 10.95 -4.02
CA MET A 40 -3.96 10.32 -3.54
C MET A 40 -3.64 9.06 -2.72
N GLY A 41 -2.76 8.18 -3.18
CA GLY A 41 -2.37 6.99 -2.44
C GLY A 41 -1.65 7.33 -1.13
N TYR A 42 -0.73 8.30 -1.15
CA TYR A 42 -0.11 8.84 0.08
C TYR A 42 -1.16 9.36 1.07
N THR A 43 -2.16 10.10 0.60
CA THR A 43 -3.23 10.63 1.47
C THR A 43 -4.06 9.51 2.10
N ILE A 44 -4.31 8.43 1.35
CA ILE A 44 -5.01 7.24 1.88
C ILE A 44 -4.18 6.57 2.96
N GLU A 45 -2.88 6.43 2.74
CA GLU A 45 -1.97 5.82 3.71
C GLU A 45 -1.88 6.65 5.00
N LEU A 46 -1.76 7.98 4.87
CA LEU A 46 -1.80 8.92 5.99
C LEU A 46 -3.12 8.79 6.76
N MET A 47 -4.25 8.73 6.06
CA MET A 47 -5.56 8.55 6.68
C MET A 47 -5.67 7.18 7.39
N ASN A 48 -5.06 6.14 6.82
CA ASN A 48 -5.03 4.81 7.42
C ASN A 48 -4.26 4.81 8.75
N GLN A 49 -3.06 5.41 8.79
CA GLN A 49 -2.31 5.59 10.03
C GLN A 49 -3.10 6.40 11.06
N TRP A 50 -3.65 7.54 10.64
CA TRP A 50 -4.46 8.38 11.51
C TRP A 50 -5.66 7.62 12.09
N LEU A 51 -6.36 6.82 11.28
CA LEU A 51 -7.48 5.99 11.75
C LEU A 51 -7.06 4.95 12.77
N VAL A 52 -5.89 4.32 12.61
CA VAL A 52 -5.38 3.34 13.58
C VAL A 52 -5.07 4.03 14.91
N GLU A 53 -4.28 5.11 14.88
CA GLU A 53 -3.74 5.76 16.08
C GLU A 53 -4.78 6.61 16.80
N ASN A 54 -5.55 7.42 16.07
CA ASN A 54 -6.40 8.46 16.64
C ASN A 54 -7.88 8.07 16.73
N ALA A 55 -8.33 7.08 15.94
CA ALA A 55 -9.73 6.64 15.97
C ALA A 55 -9.89 5.27 16.63
N PHE A 56 -9.40 4.18 16.02
CA PHE A 56 -9.73 2.83 16.46
C PHE A 56 -9.01 2.41 17.75
N THR A 57 -7.72 2.69 17.90
CA THR A 57 -6.98 2.35 19.13
C THR A 57 -7.62 2.97 20.39
N PRO A 58 -7.86 4.30 20.46
CA PRO A 58 -8.49 4.90 21.64
C PRO A 58 -9.94 4.47 21.82
N LEU A 59 -10.69 4.29 20.73
CA LEU A 59 -12.08 3.82 20.80
C LEU A 59 -12.15 2.39 21.37
N ILE A 60 -11.27 1.48 20.93
CA ILE A 60 -11.17 0.13 21.49
C ILE A 60 -10.76 0.20 22.97
N ALA A 61 -9.78 1.03 23.35
CA ALA A 61 -9.36 1.17 24.73
C ALA A 61 -10.50 1.66 25.64
N GLN A 62 -11.22 2.71 25.23
CA GLN A 62 -12.36 3.25 25.97
C GLN A 62 -13.52 2.25 26.06
N THR A 63 -13.81 1.56 24.96
CA THR A 63 -14.85 0.53 24.88
C THR A 63 -14.50 -0.64 25.79
N ASN A 64 -13.25 -1.10 25.78
CA ASN A 64 -12.75 -2.17 26.66
C ASN A 64 -12.84 -1.78 28.14
N ALA A 65 -12.46 -0.55 28.52
CA ALA A 65 -12.56 -0.09 29.90
C ALA A 65 -14.02 -0.10 30.41
N SER A 66 -14.95 0.34 29.56
CA SER A 66 -16.38 0.35 29.87
C SER A 66 -16.97 -1.07 29.93
N LEU A 67 -16.59 -1.91 28.97
CA LEU A 67 -17.05 -3.29 28.87
C LEU A 67 -16.45 -4.20 29.94
N GLN A 68 -15.25 -3.94 30.44
CA GLN A 68 -14.67 -4.72 31.53
C GLN A 68 -15.55 -4.69 32.78
N VAL A 69 -16.08 -3.51 33.12
CA VAL A 69 -17.04 -3.36 34.21
C VAL A 69 -18.34 -4.12 33.89
N ALA A 70 -18.86 -3.95 32.67
CA ALA A 70 -20.08 -4.63 32.25
C ALA A 70 -19.95 -6.16 32.22
N VAL A 71 -18.81 -6.70 31.80
CA VAL A 71 -18.49 -8.14 31.77
C VAL A 71 -18.38 -8.69 33.18
N SER A 72 -17.75 -7.95 34.10
CA SER A 72 -17.71 -8.34 35.52
C SER A 72 -19.12 -8.45 36.11
N MET A 73 -19.99 -7.47 35.83
CA MET A 73 -21.39 -7.49 36.25
C MET A 73 -22.18 -8.63 35.58
N ALA A 74 -22.01 -8.84 34.28
CA ALA A 74 -22.65 -9.93 33.54
C ALA A 74 -22.23 -11.31 34.08
N PHE A 75 -20.97 -11.46 34.48
CA PHE A 75 -20.47 -12.68 35.12
C PHE A 75 -21.13 -12.93 36.48
N ILE A 76 -21.26 -11.90 37.32
CA ILE A 76 -21.98 -12.01 38.61
C ILE A 76 -23.44 -12.43 38.38
N VAL A 77 -24.12 -11.82 37.40
CA VAL A 77 -25.48 -12.19 37.01
C VAL A 77 -25.54 -13.64 36.53
N ALA A 78 -24.57 -14.08 35.71
CA ALA A 78 -24.48 -15.45 35.23
C ALA A 78 -24.30 -16.47 36.38
N LEU A 79 -23.49 -16.15 37.39
CA LEU A 79 -23.34 -16.97 38.60
C LEU A 79 -24.61 -17.01 39.44
N LEU A 80 -25.33 -15.90 39.56
CA LEU A 80 -26.61 -15.85 40.27
C LEU A 80 -27.65 -16.72 39.55
N VAL A 81 -27.77 -16.61 38.23
CA VAL A 81 -28.64 -17.46 37.41
C VAL A 81 -28.26 -18.92 37.54
N LEU A 82 -26.96 -19.24 37.58
CA LEU A 82 -26.48 -20.59 37.84
C LEU A 82 -26.92 -21.09 39.23
N GLY A 83 -26.77 -20.29 40.28
CA GLY A 83 -27.25 -20.62 41.63
C GLY A 83 -28.76 -20.88 41.69
N VAL A 84 -29.56 -20.00 41.09
CA VAL A 84 -31.03 -20.13 41.03
C VAL A 84 -31.45 -21.38 40.24
N THR A 85 -30.81 -21.65 39.10
CA THR A 85 -31.11 -22.85 38.30
C THR A 85 -30.70 -24.14 39.00
N TYR A 86 -29.65 -24.12 39.83
CA TYR A 86 -29.30 -25.26 40.69
C TYR A 86 -30.34 -25.51 41.79
N LEU A 87 -30.89 -24.46 42.41
CA LEU A 87 -31.97 -24.61 43.40
C LEU A 87 -33.27 -25.13 42.75
N LEU A 88 -33.58 -24.67 41.54
CA LEU A 88 -34.74 -25.11 40.75
C LEU A 88 -34.56 -26.48 40.08
N ALA A 89 -33.35 -27.07 40.12
CA ALA A 89 -33.06 -28.37 39.52
C ALA A 89 -33.91 -29.51 40.12
N ALA A 90 -34.47 -29.32 41.31
CA ALA A 90 -35.42 -30.24 41.93
C ALA A 90 -36.77 -30.33 41.18
N PHE A 91 -37.15 -29.28 40.43
CA PHE A 91 -38.44 -29.21 39.71
C PHE A 91 -38.27 -29.28 38.19
N ALA A 92 -37.21 -28.70 37.63
CA ALA A 92 -36.95 -28.71 36.20
C ALA A 92 -35.43 -28.67 35.89
N ARG A 93 -34.96 -29.55 35.00
CA ARG A 93 -33.56 -29.54 34.51
C ARG A 93 -33.37 -28.43 33.48
N MET A 94 -33.09 -27.20 33.92
CA MET A 94 -32.76 -26.08 33.04
C MET A 94 -31.25 -25.82 33.00
N ARG A 95 -30.62 -26.00 31.83
CA ARG A 95 -29.19 -25.70 31.60
C ARG A 95 -29.04 -24.40 30.83
N ILE A 96 -29.04 -23.29 31.56
CA ILE A 96 -28.96 -21.93 30.99
C ILE A 96 -27.51 -21.43 30.92
N VAL A 97 -26.71 -21.72 31.96
CA VAL A 97 -25.29 -21.34 32.10
C VAL A 97 -24.47 -22.58 32.43
N GLU A 98 -23.33 -22.77 31.76
CA GLU A 98 -22.37 -23.82 32.09
C GLU A 98 -21.14 -23.22 32.80
N PRO A 99 -20.71 -23.75 33.96
CA PRO A 99 -19.63 -23.14 34.75
C PRO A 99 -18.29 -23.14 34.02
N LYS A 100 -18.03 -24.19 33.21
CA LYS A 100 -16.82 -24.29 32.38
C LYS A 100 -16.77 -23.17 31.34
N ASN A 101 -17.88 -22.93 30.63
CA ASN A 101 -17.94 -21.90 29.59
C ASN A 101 -17.91 -20.51 30.21
N ALA A 102 -18.59 -20.30 31.34
CA ALA A 102 -18.60 -18.99 32.01
C ALA A 102 -17.18 -18.56 32.45
N ILE A 103 -16.39 -19.47 33.03
CA ILE A 103 -15.00 -19.19 33.44
C ILE A 103 -14.12 -18.98 32.20
N ALA A 104 -14.26 -19.81 31.17
CA ALA A 104 -13.48 -19.69 29.94
C ALA A 104 -13.72 -18.33 29.24
N TRP A 105 -14.98 -17.90 29.14
CA TRP A 105 -15.34 -16.61 28.53
C TRP A 105 -14.95 -15.41 29.40
N TYR A 106 -14.98 -15.54 30.72
CA TYR A 106 -14.46 -14.50 31.62
C TYR A 106 -12.95 -14.31 31.44
N LEU A 107 -12.18 -15.40 31.39
CA LEU A 107 -10.73 -15.35 31.12
C LEU A 107 -10.42 -14.82 29.72
N ALA A 108 -11.17 -15.27 28.70
CA ALA A 108 -11.02 -14.77 27.34
C ALA A 108 -11.31 -13.25 27.26
N GLY A 109 -12.32 -12.77 28.00
CA GLY A 109 -12.63 -11.35 28.08
C GLY A 109 -11.55 -10.55 28.79
N ALA A 110 -11.05 -11.05 29.92
CA ALA A 110 -9.93 -10.42 30.62
C ALA A 110 -8.69 -10.29 29.72
N LEU A 111 -8.36 -11.36 28.98
CA LEU A 111 -7.25 -11.35 28.03
C LEU A 111 -7.50 -10.40 26.85
N PHE A 112 -8.70 -10.41 26.28
CA PHE A 112 -9.08 -9.51 25.19
C PHE A 112 -9.04 -8.04 25.62
N PHE A 113 -9.52 -7.70 26.82
CA PHE A 113 -9.49 -6.32 27.28
C PHE A 113 -8.07 -5.83 27.58
N ALA A 114 -7.19 -6.71 28.07
CA ALA A 114 -5.79 -6.39 28.32
C ALA A 114 -4.97 -6.25 27.03
N LEU A 115 -5.20 -7.12 26.03
CA LEU A 115 -4.38 -7.19 24.81
C LEU A 115 -5.07 -6.62 23.56
N GLY A 116 -6.33 -6.21 23.64
CA GLY A 116 -7.14 -5.82 22.48
C GLY A 116 -6.51 -4.73 21.61
N PRO A 117 -6.13 -3.57 22.19
CA PRO A 117 -5.48 -2.49 21.43
C PRO A 117 -4.16 -2.91 20.78
N SER A 118 -3.30 -3.64 21.51
CA SER A 118 -1.99 -4.08 20.98
C SER A 118 -2.13 -5.16 19.92
N LEU A 119 -3.12 -6.05 20.03
CA LEU A 119 -3.42 -7.06 19.02
C LEU A 119 -3.99 -6.42 17.75
N TYR A 120 -4.76 -5.33 17.89
CA TYR A 120 -5.24 -4.54 16.76
C TYR A 120 -4.08 -3.89 16.00
N GLN A 121 -3.20 -3.18 16.69
CA GLN A 121 -2.01 -2.56 16.10
C GLN A 121 -1.08 -3.60 15.47
N GLY A 122 -0.77 -4.68 16.20
CA GLY A 122 0.11 -5.74 15.71
C GLY A 122 -0.41 -6.44 14.45
N MET A 123 -1.73 -6.58 14.27
CA MET A 123 -2.28 -7.14 13.03
C MET A 123 -2.20 -6.14 11.85
N SER A 124 -2.28 -4.84 12.11
CA SER A 124 -2.02 -3.79 11.11
C SER A 124 -0.55 -3.82 10.67
N ASP A 125 0.37 -3.82 11.63
CA ASP A 125 1.82 -3.82 11.37
C ASP A 125 2.27 -5.09 10.66
N PHE A 126 1.72 -6.25 11.05
CA PHE A 126 1.98 -7.53 10.38
C PHE A 126 1.63 -7.47 8.89
N ARG A 127 0.48 -6.86 8.53
CA ARG A 127 0.05 -6.76 7.13
C ARG A 127 0.96 -5.86 6.30
N ARG A 128 1.42 -4.74 6.86
CA ARG A 128 2.37 -3.84 6.20
C ARG A 128 3.74 -4.50 6.03
N THR A 129 4.23 -5.13 7.09
CA THR A 129 5.52 -5.86 7.09
C THR A 129 5.53 -7.03 6.10
N LEU A 130 4.42 -7.76 6.02
CA LEU A 130 4.30 -8.86 5.08
C LEU A 130 4.38 -8.37 3.63
N SER A 131 3.70 -7.27 3.30
CA SER A 131 3.74 -6.70 1.95
C SER A 131 5.11 -6.13 1.60
N SER A 132 5.75 -5.41 2.54
CA SER A 132 7.10 -4.90 2.32
C SER A 132 8.11 -6.01 2.05
N ALA A 133 8.00 -7.14 2.74
CA ALA A 133 8.82 -8.31 2.47
C ALA A 133 8.56 -8.91 1.07
N PHE A 134 7.31 -8.89 0.59
CA PHE A 134 6.98 -9.32 -0.77
C PHE A 134 7.60 -8.40 -1.83
N TYR A 135 7.57 -7.08 -1.63
CA TYR A 135 8.20 -6.13 -2.57
C TYR A 135 9.73 -6.24 -2.57
N ALA A 136 10.35 -6.30 -1.39
CA ALA A 136 11.79 -6.48 -1.28
C ALA A 136 12.27 -7.77 -1.94
N SER A 137 11.55 -8.88 -1.75
CA SER A 137 11.92 -10.19 -2.32
C SER A 137 11.63 -10.33 -3.81
N SER A 138 10.45 -9.90 -4.26
CA SER A 138 10.07 -9.98 -5.68
C SER A 138 10.96 -9.11 -6.54
N LEU A 139 11.33 -7.93 -6.07
CA LEU A 139 12.16 -7.02 -6.83
C LEU A 139 13.66 -7.33 -6.73
N SER A 140 14.16 -7.88 -5.60
CA SER A 140 15.51 -8.48 -5.58
C SER A 140 15.64 -9.63 -6.57
N GLY A 141 14.56 -10.39 -6.80
CA GLY A 141 14.51 -11.41 -7.84
C GLY A 141 14.46 -10.81 -9.25
N LEU A 142 13.73 -9.71 -9.42
CA LEU A 142 13.61 -9.02 -10.71
C LEU A 142 14.92 -8.31 -11.09
N SER A 143 15.55 -7.56 -10.19
CA SER A 143 16.83 -6.87 -10.43
C SER A 143 17.98 -7.82 -10.76
N GLY A 144 17.94 -9.04 -10.22
CA GLY A 144 18.86 -10.13 -10.60
C GLY A 144 18.55 -10.75 -11.98
N ALA A 145 17.35 -10.55 -12.52
CA ALA A 145 16.88 -11.12 -13.79
C ALA A 145 16.73 -10.09 -14.92
N THR A 146 16.69 -8.78 -14.63
CA THR A 146 16.59 -7.72 -15.64
C THR A 146 17.80 -7.66 -16.57
N GLY A 147 18.91 -8.27 -16.19
CA GLY A 147 20.09 -8.44 -17.06
C GLY A 147 20.07 -9.69 -17.95
N SER A 148 19.03 -10.54 -17.90
CA SER A 148 19.01 -11.80 -18.67
C SER A 148 17.68 -12.16 -19.33
N ALA A 149 16.54 -11.64 -18.84
CA ALA A 149 15.22 -11.99 -19.38
C ALA A 149 14.74 -11.06 -20.51
N PHE A 150 15.34 -9.89 -20.68
CA PHE A 150 14.98 -8.90 -21.72
C PHE A 150 16.00 -8.82 -22.86
N ASP A 151 17.10 -9.58 -22.81
CA ASP A 151 18.08 -9.70 -23.93
C ASP A 151 17.44 -10.21 -25.24
N SER A 152 16.27 -10.88 -25.17
CA SER A 152 15.54 -11.28 -26.38
C SER A 152 14.74 -10.14 -27.03
N LEU A 153 14.67 -8.97 -26.39
CA LEU A 153 14.05 -7.74 -26.90
C LEU A 153 15.10 -6.71 -27.35
N ASP A 154 16.39 -7.04 -27.26
CA ASP A 154 17.56 -6.25 -27.69
C ASP A 154 17.58 -5.94 -29.21
N SER A 155 16.59 -6.44 -29.97
CA SER A 155 16.33 -5.96 -31.33
C SER A 155 15.61 -4.60 -31.38
N VAL A 156 15.16 -4.07 -30.24
CA VAL A 156 14.56 -2.74 -30.07
C VAL A 156 15.49 -1.93 -29.18
N ASP A 157 16.41 -1.19 -29.79
CA ASP A 157 17.29 -0.24 -29.10
C ASP A 157 16.42 0.79 -28.37
N SER A 158 16.33 0.66 -27.05
CA SER A 158 15.51 1.50 -26.20
C SER A 158 16.44 2.35 -25.35
N SER A 159 16.42 3.67 -25.53
CA SER A 159 17.17 4.64 -24.72
C SER A 159 16.59 4.81 -23.30
N ASP A 160 16.01 3.74 -22.74
CA ASP A 160 15.34 3.73 -21.45
C ASP A 160 16.33 3.43 -20.32
N MET A 161 16.12 4.07 -19.16
CA MET A 161 17.06 4.02 -18.04
C MET A 161 16.72 2.92 -17.03
N GLY A 162 17.67 2.51 -16.19
CA GLY A 162 17.36 1.60 -15.07
C GLY A 162 16.32 2.17 -14.08
N ILE A 163 15.79 1.30 -13.21
CA ILE A 163 14.97 1.69 -12.05
C ILE A 163 15.86 2.31 -10.96
N LEU A 164 15.31 3.21 -10.13
CA LEU A 164 16.00 3.72 -8.94
C LEU A 164 16.11 2.63 -7.86
N THR A 165 16.98 2.86 -6.87
CA THR A 165 17.04 2.02 -5.67
C THR A 165 15.73 2.13 -4.91
N LEU A 166 15.19 0.99 -4.47
CA LEU A 166 14.00 1.00 -3.63
C LEU A 166 14.33 1.56 -2.26
N CYS A 167 13.46 2.47 -1.84
CA CYS A 167 13.53 3.10 -0.54
C CYS A 167 12.13 3.56 -0.15
N ASP A 168 11.93 3.76 1.15
CA ASP A 168 10.69 4.25 1.72
C ASP A 168 10.61 5.77 1.51
N ASN A 169 9.97 6.18 0.41
CA ASN A 169 9.87 7.59 0.05
C ASN A 169 8.79 8.29 0.86
N PHE A 170 7.65 7.63 1.06
CA PHE A 170 6.48 8.22 1.70
C PHE A 170 6.55 8.20 3.23
N GLY A 171 7.12 7.16 3.83
CA GLY A 171 7.26 7.02 5.28
C GLY A 171 8.08 8.15 5.91
N SER A 172 9.00 8.75 5.16
CA SER A 172 9.75 9.94 5.59
C SER A 172 8.89 11.19 5.84
N TYR A 173 7.67 11.23 5.30
CA TYR A 173 6.70 12.32 5.46
C TYR A 173 5.61 12.01 6.48
N MET A 174 5.63 10.81 7.07
CA MET A 174 4.64 10.37 8.04
C MET A 174 4.98 10.85 9.45
N PRO A 175 3.98 11.04 10.32
CA PRO A 175 4.20 11.45 11.70
C PRO A 175 5.10 10.45 12.46
N ASP A 176 4.86 9.16 12.23
CA ASP A 176 5.63 8.06 12.79
C ASP A 176 6.31 7.29 11.66
N TRP A 177 7.64 7.43 11.56
CA TRP A 177 8.40 6.73 10.54
C TRP A 177 8.57 5.26 10.92
N ASN A 178 7.91 4.37 10.17
CA ASN A 178 8.13 2.94 10.22
C ASN A 178 8.55 2.47 8.83
N TYR A 179 9.76 1.93 8.72
CA TYR A 179 10.31 1.52 7.44
C TYR A 179 9.48 0.38 6.83
N THR A 180 8.69 0.72 5.81
CA THR A 180 7.89 -0.23 5.05
C THR A 180 7.89 0.16 3.59
N LEU A 181 8.26 -0.78 2.72
CA LEU A 181 8.13 -0.63 1.28
C LEU A 181 6.71 -1.00 0.85
N ASP A 182 6.10 -0.16 0.02
CA ASP A 182 4.77 -0.40 -0.54
C ASP A 182 4.77 -0.36 -2.08
N GLY A 183 3.59 -0.58 -2.68
CA GLY A 183 3.43 -0.49 -4.13
C GLY A 183 3.63 0.93 -4.69
N LEU A 184 3.46 1.99 -3.89
CA LEU A 184 3.71 3.37 -4.32
C LEU A 184 5.21 3.67 -4.40
N ASP A 185 6.01 3.19 -3.46
CA ASP A 185 7.47 3.29 -3.47
C ASP A 185 8.06 2.63 -4.73
N VAL A 186 7.51 1.47 -5.10
CA VAL A 186 7.90 0.76 -6.33
C VAL A 186 7.54 1.59 -7.57
N ALA A 187 6.32 2.15 -7.62
CA ALA A 187 5.89 3.00 -8.73
C ALA A 187 6.78 4.25 -8.86
N LEU A 188 7.19 4.81 -7.72
CA LEU A 188 8.04 5.99 -7.66
C LEU A 188 9.48 5.70 -8.11
N ALA A 189 10.06 4.58 -7.65
CA ALA A 189 11.35 4.10 -8.11
C ALA A 189 11.35 3.82 -9.62
N TYR A 190 10.27 3.25 -10.16
CA TYR A 190 10.10 3.01 -11.60
C TYR A 190 10.08 4.31 -12.40
N LEU A 191 9.35 5.32 -11.92
CA LEU A 191 9.31 6.66 -12.52
C LEU A 191 10.62 7.44 -12.35
N ARG A 192 11.58 6.92 -11.58
CA ARG A 192 12.80 7.65 -11.19
C ARG A 192 12.47 8.98 -10.53
N ALA A 193 11.43 9.01 -9.71
CA ALA A 193 11.06 10.15 -8.90
C ALA A 193 11.36 9.85 -7.43
N ASP A 194 11.26 10.86 -6.58
CA ASP A 194 11.36 10.69 -5.13
C ASP A 194 10.20 11.38 -4.38
N GLY A 195 10.08 11.12 -3.08
CA GLY A 195 9.01 11.74 -2.28
C GLY A 195 9.08 13.27 -2.27
N ILE A 196 10.27 13.85 -2.45
CA ILE A 196 10.50 15.29 -2.50
C ILE A 196 9.93 15.89 -3.79
N ASP A 197 10.00 15.19 -4.94
CA ASP A 197 9.36 15.60 -6.19
C ASP A 197 7.83 15.72 -6.06
N LEU A 198 7.22 14.93 -5.17
CA LEU A 198 5.78 14.97 -4.91
C LEU A 198 5.38 16.02 -3.89
N MET A 199 6.11 16.09 -2.78
CA MET A 199 5.78 16.93 -1.63
C MET A 199 6.27 18.37 -1.81
N GLY A 200 7.37 18.54 -2.51
CA GLY A 200 8.02 19.83 -2.79
C GLY A 200 8.74 20.47 -1.61
N TYR A 201 9.04 19.67 -0.59
CA TYR A 201 9.85 20.05 0.57
C TYR A 201 10.65 18.85 1.07
N PRO A 202 11.80 19.07 1.73
CA PRO A 202 12.64 17.99 2.23
C PRO A 202 11.97 17.25 3.40
N SER A 203 12.15 15.93 3.48
CA SER A 203 11.73 15.14 4.64
C SER A 203 12.79 15.10 5.74
N THR A 204 12.33 15.04 7.00
CA THR A 204 13.15 14.76 8.18
C THR A 204 12.34 13.88 9.12
N PRO A 205 12.67 12.58 9.31
CA PRO A 205 13.87 11.82 8.90
C PRO A 205 13.85 11.29 7.45
N ARG A 206 15.02 11.07 6.83
CA ARG A 206 15.18 10.49 5.47
C ARG A 206 15.69 9.06 5.53
N ASP A 207 15.11 8.17 4.73
CA ASP A 207 15.66 6.82 4.51
C ASP A 207 17.08 6.90 3.88
N PRO A 208 18.11 6.30 4.51
CA PRO A 208 19.47 6.24 3.96
C PRO A 208 19.59 5.56 2.59
N LEU A 209 18.63 4.70 2.22
CA LEU A 209 18.59 4.02 0.92
C LEU A 209 18.04 4.92 -0.19
N CYS A 210 17.36 6.02 0.15
CA CYS A 210 16.87 6.97 -0.82
C CYS A 210 18.00 7.83 -1.38
N GLN A 211 17.99 8.00 -2.71
CA GLN A 211 18.94 8.86 -3.40
C GLN A 211 18.88 10.29 -2.84
N PRO A 212 20.02 10.97 -2.62
CA PRO A 212 20.04 12.35 -2.19
C PRO A 212 19.51 13.29 -3.28
N HIS A 213 18.46 14.01 -2.91
CA HIS A 213 17.86 15.12 -3.64
C HIS A 213 18.29 16.41 -2.95
N THR A 214 18.85 17.33 -3.73
CA THR A 214 19.29 18.66 -3.32
C THR A 214 18.42 19.70 -4.02
N PRO A 215 18.13 20.85 -3.39
CA PRO A 215 17.35 21.89 -4.04
C PRO A 215 18.03 22.33 -5.34
N ASP A 216 17.22 22.68 -6.33
CA ASP A 216 17.71 23.18 -7.61
C ASP A 216 18.65 24.38 -7.38
N PRO A 217 19.88 24.36 -7.92
CA PRO A 217 20.87 25.40 -7.64
C PRO A 217 20.47 26.79 -8.13
N GLY A 218 19.61 26.89 -9.16
CA GLY A 218 19.20 28.15 -9.77
C GLY A 218 17.98 28.78 -9.13
N THR A 219 17.04 27.96 -8.66
CA THR A 219 15.75 28.41 -8.11
C THR A 219 15.62 28.20 -6.61
N GLY A 220 16.47 27.37 -6.01
CA GLY A 220 16.38 26.96 -4.61
C GLY A 220 15.17 26.09 -4.28
N LEU A 221 14.39 25.67 -5.30
CA LEU A 221 13.20 24.85 -5.12
C LEU A 221 13.56 23.36 -5.06
N TRP A 222 12.78 22.61 -4.28
CA TRP A 222 12.94 21.16 -4.13
C TRP A 222 12.19 20.34 -5.19
N THR A 223 11.56 21.00 -6.16
CA THR A 223 10.96 20.31 -7.31
C THR A 223 11.50 20.94 -8.56
N ALA A 224 11.78 20.14 -9.59
CA ALA A 224 12.10 20.63 -10.93
C ALA A 224 10.86 21.20 -11.69
N GLY A 225 9.78 21.50 -10.96
CA GLY A 225 8.56 22.12 -11.47
C GLY A 225 7.69 21.13 -12.26
N SER A 226 8.04 20.89 -13.52
CA SER A 226 7.21 20.15 -14.47
C SER A 226 7.51 18.66 -14.58
N VAL A 227 8.72 18.20 -14.24
CA VAL A 227 9.15 16.79 -14.31
C VAL A 227 9.89 16.40 -13.03
N PRO A 228 10.07 15.10 -12.74
CA PRO A 228 10.91 14.66 -11.61
C PRO A 228 12.32 15.25 -11.68
N TRP A 229 12.90 15.55 -10.53
CA TRP A 229 14.20 16.20 -10.45
C TRP A 229 15.32 15.36 -11.07
N GLU A 230 15.29 14.05 -10.88
CA GLU A 230 16.26 13.12 -11.49
C GLU A 230 16.23 13.19 -13.02
N TRP A 231 15.09 13.57 -13.64
CA TRP A 231 14.95 13.66 -15.09
C TRP A 231 15.74 14.82 -15.68
N ARG A 232 16.09 15.82 -14.87
CA ARG A 232 16.86 17.01 -15.27
C ARG A 232 18.36 16.84 -15.09
N ARG A 233 18.83 15.73 -14.50
CA ARG A 233 20.26 15.49 -14.30
C ARG A 233 21.00 15.19 -15.61
N PRO A 234 22.31 15.47 -15.68
CA PRO A 234 23.15 15.03 -16.80
C PRO A 234 22.99 13.53 -17.07
N GLY A 235 22.79 13.16 -18.34
CA GLY A 235 22.59 11.77 -18.77
C GLY A 235 21.19 11.19 -18.48
N SER A 236 20.22 12.03 -18.13
CA SER A 236 18.83 11.65 -17.88
C SER A 236 17.90 12.02 -19.04
N PHE A 237 16.60 11.73 -18.91
CA PHE A 237 15.60 11.93 -19.97
C PHE A 237 15.55 13.36 -20.54
N PHE A 238 15.65 14.37 -19.67
CA PHE A 238 15.60 15.78 -20.02
C PHE A 238 16.82 16.51 -19.42
N ALA A 239 17.99 15.94 -19.69
CA ALA A 239 19.25 16.39 -19.11
C ALA A 239 19.50 17.88 -19.37
N ASN A 240 19.79 18.62 -18.29
CA ASN A 240 19.97 20.07 -18.33
C ASN A 240 21.15 20.54 -19.21
N ASP A 241 22.17 19.70 -19.37
CA ASP A 241 23.32 19.91 -20.25
C ASP A 241 23.02 19.59 -21.72
N ARG A 242 21.88 18.95 -21.98
CA ARG A 242 21.39 18.59 -23.32
C ARG A 242 20.07 19.28 -23.71
N ASP A 243 19.79 20.42 -23.09
CA ASP A 243 18.60 21.23 -23.36
C ASP A 243 18.70 22.00 -24.70
N PRO A 244 17.56 22.46 -25.26
CA PRO A 244 17.51 23.18 -26.54
C PRO A 244 18.37 24.46 -26.60
N VAL A 245 18.70 25.03 -25.44
CA VAL A 245 19.62 26.18 -25.33
C VAL A 245 21.00 25.86 -25.92
N PHE A 246 21.41 24.59 -25.88
CA PHE A 246 22.71 24.13 -26.35
C PHE A 246 22.64 23.47 -27.75
N PHE A 247 21.46 23.37 -28.38
CA PHE A 247 21.32 22.70 -29.69
C PHE A 247 22.10 23.38 -30.82
N SER A 248 22.37 24.69 -30.68
CA SER A 248 23.18 25.45 -31.64
C SER A 248 24.66 25.08 -31.63
N ILE A 249 25.16 24.53 -30.52
CA ILE A 249 26.56 24.12 -30.34
C ILE A 249 26.76 22.60 -30.38
N MET A 250 25.67 21.83 -30.36
CA MET A 250 25.68 20.37 -30.45
C MET A 250 25.78 19.87 -31.89
N THR A 251 26.36 18.68 -32.04
CA THR A 251 26.33 17.93 -33.29
C THR A 251 24.91 17.38 -33.57
N PRO A 252 24.56 17.11 -34.84
CA PRO A 252 23.26 16.52 -35.17
C PRO A 252 22.99 15.18 -34.48
N LEU A 253 24.04 14.38 -34.22
CA LEU A 253 23.93 13.10 -33.54
C LEU A 253 23.58 13.29 -32.05
N GLU A 254 24.22 14.24 -31.36
CA GLU A 254 23.92 14.55 -29.96
C GLU A 254 22.50 15.10 -29.77
N ARG A 255 22.01 15.90 -30.74
CA ARG A 255 20.61 16.37 -30.73
C ARG A 255 19.63 15.20 -30.90
N ALA A 256 19.91 14.31 -31.84
CA ALA A 256 19.07 13.14 -32.07
C ALA A 256 19.03 12.22 -30.83
N ASP A 257 20.16 12.02 -30.16
CA ASP A 257 20.27 11.25 -28.91
C ASP A 257 19.48 11.90 -27.76
N SER A 258 19.60 13.23 -27.58
CA SER A 258 18.79 13.98 -26.61
C SER A 258 17.28 13.83 -26.85
N ILE A 259 16.87 13.90 -28.12
CA ILE A 259 15.47 13.68 -28.52
C ILE A 259 15.03 12.23 -28.28
N ALA A 260 15.88 11.25 -28.55
CA ALA A 260 15.59 9.84 -28.30
C ALA A 260 15.34 9.60 -26.80
N MET A 261 16.21 10.10 -25.92
CA MET A 261 16.01 10.05 -24.48
C MET A 261 14.70 10.73 -24.04
N ALA A 262 14.43 11.94 -24.54
CA ALA A 262 13.17 12.65 -24.26
C ALA A 262 11.92 11.87 -24.73
N SER A 263 12.03 11.10 -25.81
CA SER A 263 10.95 10.25 -26.30
C SER A 263 10.73 9.00 -25.45
N ALA A 264 11.81 8.38 -24.93
CA ALA A 264 11.73 7.23 -24.03
C ALA A 264 11.01 7.56 -22.72
N ALA A 265 11.12 8.81 -22.25
CA ALA A 265 10.38 9.31 -21.10
C ALA A 265 8.86 9.14 -21.25
N GLN A 266 8.32 9.32 -22.46
CA GLN A 266 6.89 9.13 -22.73
C GLN A 266 6.48 7.66 -22.57
N GLY A 267 7.32 6.75 -23.06
CA GLY A 267 7.14 5.31 -22.87
C GLY A 267 7.04 4.97 -21.38
N ARG A 268 7.98 5.49 -20.59
CA ARG A 268 8.01 5.30 -19.13
C ARG A 268 6.78 5.85 -18.41
N LEU A 269 6.31 7.04 -18.79
CA LEU A 269 5.06 7.58 -18.23
C LEU A 269 3.88 6.66 -18.55
N LEU A 270 3.76 6.18 -19.78
CA LEU A 270 2.64 5.31 -20.16
C LEU A 270 2.70 3.95 -19.44
N THR A 271 3.87 3.35 -19.30
CA THR A 271 4.05 2.04 -18.67
C THR A 271 4.04 2.08 -17.15
N ALA A 272 4.17 3.25 -16.51
CA ALA A 272 4.09 3.40 -15.06
C ALA A 272 2.65 3.28 -14.52
N TRP A 273 1.63 3.51 -15.34
CA TRP A 273 0.23 3.52 -14.92
C TRP A 273 -0.24 2.26 -14.17
N PRO A 274 0.04 1.04 -14.66
CA PRO A 274 -0.30 -0.18 -13.94
C PRO A 274 0.31 -0.24 -12.53
N LEU A 275 1.54 0.22 -12.34
CA LEU A 275 2.21 0.23 -11.04
C LEU A 275 1.56 1.23 -10.09
N ILE A 276 1.27 2.44 -10.56
CA ILE A 276 0.59 3.48 -9.77
C ILE A 276 -0.80 3.00 -9.33
N LEU A 277 -1.58 2.44 -10.26
CA LEU A 277 -2.93 1.95 -9.96
C LEU A 277 -2.90 0.76 -9.00
N PHE A 278 -1.89 -0.11 -9.10
CA PHE A 278 -1.70 -1.20 -8.17
C PHE A 278 -1.36 -0.71 -6.76
N GLY A 279 -0.38 0.20 -6.62
CA GLY A 279 -0.04 0.81 -5.33
C GLY A 279 -1.23 1.55 -4.71
N LEU A 280 -1.97 2.33 -5.50
CA LEU A 280 -3.19 3.00 -5.03
C LEU A 280 -4.25 2.00 -4.55
N THR A 281 -4.45 0.90 -5.28
CA THR A 281 -5.41 -0.15 -4.92
C THR A 281 -4.98 -0.86 -3.64
N GLU A 282 -3.69 -1.14 -3.46
CA GLU A 282 -3.14 -1.68 -2.23
C GLU A 282 -3.49 -0.79 -1.03
N GLN A 283 -3.28 0.53 -1.14
CA GLN A 283 -3.60 1.46 -0.06
C GLN A 283 -5.10 1.51 0.25
N LEU A 284 -5.96 1.44 -0.77
CA LEU A 284 -7.41 1.34 -0.57
C LEU A 284 -7.80 0.03 0.14
N VAL A 285 -7.20 -1.09 -0.24
CA VAL A 285 -7.44 -2.38 0.42
C VAL A 285 -6.99 -2.33 1.87
N TYR A 286 -5.84 -1.72 2.16
CA TYR A 286 -5.39 -1.54 3.54
C TYR A 286 -6.36 -0.72 4.37
N LEU A 287 -6.83 0.41 3.85
CA LEU A 287 -7.83 1.23 4.53
C LEU A 287 -9.10 0.43 4.85
N LEU A 288 -9.63 -0.31 3.88
CA LEU A 288 -10.84 -1.14 4.06
C LEU A 288 -10.61 -2.23 5.11
N LEU A 289 -9.46 -2.89 5.09
CA LEU A 289 -9.11 -3.92 6.06
C LEU A 289 -8.93 -3.36 7.47
N THR A 290 -8.36 -2.18 7.62
CA THR A 290 -8.21 -1.46 8.90
C THR A 290 -9.57 -1.14 9.51
N ILE A 291 -10.50 -0.61 8.70
CA ILE A 291 -11.87 -0.28 9.13
C ILE A 291 -12.64 -1.56 9.49
N ALA A 292 -12.59 -2.57 8.63
CA ALA A 292 -13.26 -3.84 8.87
C ALA A 292 -12.77 -4.47 10.18
N GLN A 293 -11.45 -4.51 10.39
CA GLN A 293 -10.87 -4.99 11.62
C GLN A 293 -11.32 -4.17 12.83
N GLY A 294 -11.30 -2.84 12.75
CA GLY A 294 -11.70 -1.96 13.87
C GLY A 294 -13.14 -2.23 14.30
N LEU A 295 -14.05 -2.36 13.35
CA LEU A 295 -15.45 -2.70 13.60
C LEU A 295 -15.61 -4.10 14.23
N THR A 296 -14.84 -5.09 13.78
CA THR A 296 -14.92 -6.44 14.37
C THR A 296 -14.44 -6.49 15.83
N PHE A 297 -13.44 -5.69 16.20
CA PHE A 297 -12.97 -5.58 17.59
C PHE A 297 -14.03 -4.99 18.50
N ILE A 298 -14.67 -3.91 18.07
CA ILE A 298 -15.77 -3.29 18.80
C ILE A 298 -16.94 -4.28 18.94
N SER A 299 -17.28 -4.98 17.86
CA SER A 299 -18.34 -5.99 17.84
C SER A 299 -18.05 -7.15 18.80
N PHE A 300 -16.80 -7.64 18.83
CA PHE A 300 -16.39 -8.70 19.77
C PHE A 300 -16.51 -8.26 21.23
N GLY A 301 -16.13 -7.01 21.54
CA GLY A 301 -16.30 -6.45 22.88
C GLY A 301 -17.75 -6.52 23.38
N VAL A 302 -18.72 -6.19 22.53
CA VAL A 302 -20.14 -6.29 22.90
C VAL A 302 -20.59 -7.74 22.97
N ALA A 303 -20.16 -8.59 22.04
CA ALA A 303 -20.55 -9.99 21.98
C ALA A 303 -20.13 -10.79 23.22
N ILE A 304 -19.02 -10.44 23.86
CA ILE A 304 -18.52 -11.16 25.04
C ILE A 304 -19.45 -11.04 26.26
N LEU A 305 -20.26 -9.98 26.34
CA LEU A 305 -21.28 -9.82 27.37
C LEU A 305 -22.35 -10.92 27.31
N PHE A 306 -22.61 -11.44 26.12
CA PHE A 306 -23.62 -12.47 25.89
C PHE A 306 -23.00 -13.88 25.84
N ALA A 307 -21.69 -14.01 25.84
CA ALA A 307 -21.02 -15.30 25.70
C ALA A 307 -21.22 -16.24 26.91
N PHE A 308 -21.64 -15.70 28.05
CA PHE A 308 -21.89 -16.47 29.28
C PHE A 308 -23.08 -17.43 29.21
N PHE A 309 -24.06 -17.17 28.33
CA PHE A 309 -25.24 -18.00 28.20
C PHE A 309 -25.11 -18.96 27.03
N LYS A 310 -25.53 -20.21 27.24
CA LYS A 310 -25.34 -21.31 26.28
C LYS A 310 -26.00 -21.04 24.91
N LYS A 311 -27.12 -20.31 24.89
CA LYS A 311 -27.81 -19.96 23.62
C LYS A 311 -27.16 -18.82 22.84
N THR A 312 -26.44 -17.92 23.51
CA THR A 312 -25.85 -16.72 22.89
C THR A 312 -24.34 -16.84 22.72
N GLU A 313 -23.71 -17.89 23.26
CA GLU A 313 -22.31 -18.25 23.02
C GLU A 313 -21.94 -18.32 21.52
N VAL A 314 -22.87 -18.76 20.67
CA VAL A 314 -22.66 -18.87 19.22
C VAL A 314 -22.29 -17.52 18.59
N ILE A 315 -22.80 -16.41 19.15
CA ILE A 315 -22.53 -15.06 18.64
C ILE A 315 -21.06 -14.71 18.84
N ALA A 316 -20.52 -14.91 20.04
CA ALA A 316 -19.10 -14.65 20.32
C ALA A 316 -18.17 -15.61 19.57
N ARG A 317 -18.55 -16.89 19.45
CA ARG A 317 -17.81 -17.88 18.65
C ARG A 317 -17.77 -17.50 17.17
N SER A 318 -18.88 -17.02 16.60
CA SER A 318 -18.91 -16.63 15.18
C SER A 318 -17.94 -15.49 14.85
N ILE A 319 -17.69 -14.57 15.79
CA ILE A 319 -16.75 -13.46 15.59
C ILE A 319 -15.30 -13.97 15.69
N ILE A 320 -15.01 -14.88 16.62
CA ILE A 320 -13.68 -15.54 16.69
C ILE A 320 -13.44 -16.37 15.43
N ASP A 321 -14.44 -17.10 14.95
CA ASP A 321 -14.35 -17.85 13.70
C ASP A 321 -14.17 -16.93 12.49
N LEU A 322 -14.67 -15.69 12.53
CA LEU A 322 -14.42 -14.68 11.51
C LEU A 322 -12.96 -14.21 11.55
N TRP A 323 -12.38 -14.00 12.73
CA TRP A 323 -10.95 -13.65 12.87
C TRP A 323 -10.04 -14.78 12.41
N ILE A 324 -10.31 -16.02 12.83
CA ILE A 324 -9.57 -17.21 12.39
C ILE A 324 -9.82 -17.48 10.89
N GLY A 325 -11.03 -17.22 10.41
CA GLY A 325 -11.43 -17.33 9.01
C GLY A 325 -10.68 -16.35 8.12
N PHE A 326 -10.53 -15.09 8.55
CA PHE A 326 -9.64 -14.12 7.92
C PHE A 326 -8.18 -14.61 7.89
N GLY A 327 -7.71 -15.29 8.95
CA GLY A 327 -6.40 -15.96 8.95
C GLY A 327 -6.29 -17.20 8.05
N ARG A 328 -7.38 -17.95 7.83
CA ARG A 328 -7.42 -19.18 7.01
C ARG A 328 -7.78 -18.95 5.54
N ALA A 329 -8.31 -17.78 5.17
CA ALA A 329 -8.59 -17.44 3.77
C ALA A 329 -7.31 -17.48 2.91
N ASN A 330 -6.12 -17.37 3.52
CA ASN A 330 -4.83 -17.52 2.83
C ASN A 330 -4.45 -18.99 2.49
N HIS A 331 -5.18 -19.99 3.01
CA HIS A 331 -4.86 -21.41 2.78
C HIS A 331 -5.88 -22.17 1.92
N ARG A 332 -7.09 -21.64 1.66
CA ARG A 332 -8.11 -22.37 0.88
C ARG A 332 -8.07 -22.13 -0.63
N HIS A 333 -7.24 -21.23 -1.13
CA HIS A 333 -7.05 -21.08 -2.59
C HIS A 333 -5.97 -22.00 -3.18
N ARG A 334 -5.18 -22.73 -2.37
CA ARG A 334 -4.20 -23.72 -2.86
C ARG A 334 -4.69 -25.16 -2.96
N ALA A 335 -5.93 -25.45 -2.56
CA ALA A 335 -6.46 -26.83 -2.57
C ALA A 335 -7.42 -27.15 -3.72
N ASN A 336 -7.76 -26.18 -4.59
CA ASN A 336 -8.80 -26.38 -5.63
C ASN A 336 -8.34 -26.14 -7.07
N SER A 337 -7.03 -26.07 -7.35
CA SER A 337 -6.49 -25.98 -8.72
C SER A 337 -5.83 -27.27 -9.21
N GLY A 338 -6.17 -28.43 -8.63
CA GLY A 338 -5.50 -29.69 -8.99
C GLY A 338 -6.31 -30.94 -8.69
N ALA A 339 -7.50 -31.08 -9.27
CA ALA A 339 -8.07 -32.38 -9.66
C ALA A 339 -9.39 -32.14 -10.42
N GLY A 340 -9.36 -32.37 -11.74
CA GLY A 340 -10.58 -32.58 -12.52
C GLY A 340 -11.23 -33.93 -12.23
N ARG A 341 -12.49 -34.06 -12.68
CA ARG A 341 -13.44 -35.19 -12.55
C ARG A 341 -14.25 -35.14 -11.25
N ASP A 342 -15.58 -35.06 -11.21
CA ASP A 342 -16.61 -35.36 -12.19
C ASP A 342 -17.84 -34.44 -12.01
N LEU A 343 -18.35 -33.97 -13.14
CA LEU A 343 -19.69 -33.40 -13.30
C LEU A 343 -20.69 -34.54 -13.47
N LEU A 344 -21.77 -34.57 -12.67
CA LEU A 344 -23.20 -34.77 -13.05
C LEU A 344 -24.09 -35.14 -11.83
N PRO A 345 -25.43 -34.94 -11.89
CA PRO A 345 -26.13 -33.93 -11.10
C PRO A 345 -27.24 -34.50 -10.19
N CYS A 346 -27.98 -33.57 -9.54
CA CYS A 346 -29.32 -33.63 -8.94
C CYS A 346 -29.99 -35.02 -8.76
N TRP A 347 -30.59 -35.27 -7.59
CA TRP A 347 -31.99 -35.75 -7.49
C TRP A 347 -32.52 -35.66 -6.04
N ASP A 348 -33.79 -35.28 -5.95
CA ASP A 348 -34.67 -35.19 -4.79
C ASP A 348 -34.72 -36.46 -3.91
N GLY A 349 -35.15 -36.30 -2.65
CA GLY A 349 -35.74 -37.43 -1.93
C GLY A 349 -35.88 -37.27 -0.42
N GLN A 350 -37.10 -36.93 0.01
CA GLN A 350 -37.62 -37.03 1.38
C GLN A 350 -37.19 -38.30 2.14
N ARG A 351 -36.83 -38.15 3.42
CA ARG A 351 -37.51 -38.75 4.58
C ARG A 351 -36.99 -38.18 5.90
#